data_AF-Q922H7-F1
#
_entry.id   AF-Q922H7-F1
#
_cell.length_a   1.000
_cell.length_b   1.000
_cell.length_c   1.000
_cell.angle_alpha   90.00
_cell.angle_beta   90.00
_cell.angle_gamma   90.00
#
_symmetry.space_group_name_H-M   'P 1'
#
loop_
_entity.id
_entity.type
_entity.pdbx_description
1 polymer ?
#
loop_
_entity_poly.entity_id
_entity_poly.type
_entity_poly.pdbx_seq_one_letter_code
_entity_poly.pdbx_strand_id
1 'polypeptide(L)'
;MRLIQNMCTIAEYPAPGSTAADCCLGAAGRRLVKIAVVGASGVGKTALVVRFLTKRFIGDYERNAGNLYTRQVHIEGETLAIQVQDTPGIQVHENGLSCSEQLNRCIRWADAVVLVFSITDHKSYELISQLHQHVQQLHPGTRLPVVLVANKADLLHVKQVDPQLGLQLASMLGCSFYEVSVSENYNDVYNAFHVLCKEVSPKQQPSSTPEKRRTSLIPRPKSPNMQDLKRRFKQALSAKVRTVTSV
;
A
#
# COMPACT_ATOMS: atom_id res chain seq x y z
N MET A 1 20.82 -11.46 -7.57
CA MET A 1 20.61 -10.34 -6.62
C MET A 1 20.33 -8.95 -7.23
N ARG A 2 20.51 -8.68 -8.54
CA ARG A 2 20.34 -7.32 -9.11
C ARG A 2 18.92 -6.74 -9.14
N LEU A 3 17.87 -7.55 -8.93
CA LEU A 3 16.48 -7.08 -9.08
C LEU A 3 15.95 -6.26 -7.88
N ILE A 4 16.50 -6.45 -6.68
CA ILE A 4 16.03 -5.77 -5.47
C ILE A 4 16.65 -4.38 -5.32
N GLN A 5 17.84 -4.16 -5.86
CA GLN A 5 18.58 -2.90 -5.72
C GLN A 5 17.87 -1.68 -6.32
N ASN A 6 16.97 -1.87 -7.29
CA ASN A 6 16.22 -0.75 -7.89
C ASN A 6 14.90 -0.42 -7.17
N MET A 7 14.51 -1.15 -6.12
CA MET A 7 13.24 -0.92 -5.40
C MET A 7 13.41 -0.48 -3.94
N CYS A 8 14.62 -0.58 -3.37
CA CYS A 8 14.88 -0.13 -2.02
C CYS A 8 15.07 1.40 -1.99
N THR A 9 14.03 2.13 -1.59
CA THR A 9 14.24 3.43 -0.94
C THR A 9 14.21 3.15 0.56
N ILE A 10 15.39 3.11 1.19
CA ILE A 10 15.51 3.09 2.64
C ILE A 10 14.96 4.43 3.11
N ALA A 11 13.77 4.43 3.72
CA ALA A 11 13.28 5.56 4.47
C ALA A 11 13.04 5.07 5.90
N GLU A 12 13.85 5.60 6.82
CA GLU A 12 13.50 5.68 8.22
C GLU A 12 12.14 6.38 8.33
N TYR A 13 11.28 5.87 9.21
CA TYR A 13 9.96 6.47 9.47
C TYR A 13 10.11 7.98 9.68
N PRO A 14 9.34 8.83 8.97
CA PRO A 14 9.26 10.22 9.36
C PRO A 14 8.66 10.27 10.78
N ALA A 15 9.40 10.87 11.72
CA ALA A 15 8.91 11.10 13.07
C ALA A 15 7.54 11.82 13.02
N PRO A 16 6.58 11.50 13.91
CA PRO A 16 5.29 12.18 13.95
C PRO A 16 5.53 13.66 14.28
N GLY A 17 5.58 14.51 13.25
CA GLY A 17 5.91 15.93 13.36
C GLY A 17 6.88 16.46 12.29
N SER A 18 7.53 15.61 11.50
CA SER A 18 8.45 16.07 10.44
C SER A 18 7.76 16.19 9.08
N THR A 19 7.40 17.42 8.69
CA THR A 19 7.14 17.77 7.29
C THR A 19 8.45 17.80 6.52
N ALA A 20 8.98 16.63 6.13
CA ALA A 20 10.17 16.53 5.29
C ALA A 20 10.08 15.29 4.41
N ALA A 21 9.77 15.51 3.13
CA ALA A 21 10.05 14.69 1.94
C ALA A 21 9.03 15.03 0.83
N ASP A 22 8.81 16.32 0.59
CA ASP A 22 9.12 16.91 -0.71
C ASP A 22 10.39 16.31 -1.35
N CYS A 23 10.20 15.26 -2.13
CA CYS A 23 11.02 14.92 -3.29
C CYS A 23 10.15 14.12 -4.26
N CYS A 24 9.83 14.72 -5.41
CA CYS A 24 9.15 14.12 -6.58
C CYS A 24 7.61 14.16 -6.66
N LEU A 25 6.94 15.23 -6.19
CA LEU A 25 5.51 15.47 -6.48
C LEU A 25 5.30 16.77 -7.27
N GLY A 26 5.82 16.77 -8.50
CA GLY A 26 5.39 17.73 -9.52
C GLY A 26 3.98 17.41 -10.01
N ALA A 27 3.05 18.33 -9.74
CA ALA A 27 1.79 18.61 -10.44
C ALA A 27 0.80 17.44 -10.72
N ALA A 28 -0.35 17.51 -10.03
CA ALA A 28 -1.59 16.73 -10.19
C ALA A 28 -1.68 15.36 -9.47
N GLY A 29 -2.09 15.41 -8.20
CA GLY A 29 -3.09 14.49 -7.62
C GLY A 29 -2.78 12.98 -7.53
N ARG A 30 -1.53 12.53 -7.64
CA ARG A 30 -1.21 11.10 -7.47
C ARG A 30 -1.54 10.64 -6.05
N ARG A 31 -2.52 9.74 -5.93
CA ARG A 31 -2.92 9.12 -4.67
C ARG A 31 -1.84 8.14 -4.21
N LEU A 32 -1.48 8.24 -2.93
CA LEU A 32 -0.55 7.33 -2.26
C LEU A 32 -1.35 6.41 -1.34
N VAL A 33 -1.14 5.10 -1.47
CA VAL A 33 -1.70 4.07 -0.58
C VAL A 33 -0.58 3.42 0.19
N LYS A 34 -0.66 3.42 1.52
CA LYS A 34 0.33 2.83 2.42
C LYS A 34 -0.18 1.51 2.99
N ILE A 35 0.57 0.44 2.80
CA ILE A 35 0.19 -0.91 3.23
C ILE A 35 1.27 -1.47 4.16
N ALA A 36 0.89 -1.92 5.35
CA ALA A 36 1.79 -2.69 6.22
C ALA A 36 1.51 -4.19 6.10
N VAL A 37 2.56 -4.99 5.93
CA VAL A 37 2.47 -6.45 5.87
C VAL A 37 3.02 -7.04 7.16
N VAL A 38 2.16 -7.68 7.94
CA VAL A 38 2.43 -8.09 9.32
C VAL A 38 2.15 -9.59 9.50
N GLY A 39 2.96 -10.26 10.31
CA GLY A 39 2.83 -11.70 10.56
C GLY A 39 4.09 -12.31 11.17
N ALA A 40 3.98 -13.57 11.58
CA ALA A 40 5.08 -14.30 12.22
C ALA A 40 6.34 -14.40 11.33
N SER A 41 7.47 -14.76 11.93
CA SER A 41 8.69 -15.08 11.17
C SER A 41 8.48 -16.29 10.26
N GLY A 42 9.06 -16.27 9.06
CA GLY A 42 9.01 -17.43 8.14
C GLY A 42 7.69 -17.65 7.39
N VAL A 43 6.67 -16.82 7.58
CA VAL A 43 5.38 -16.96 6.88
C VAL A 43 5.41 -16.54 5.40
N GLY A 44 6.47 -15.85 4.96
CA GLY A 44 6.66 -15.43 3.56
C GLY A 44 6.26 -13.99 3.20
N LYS A 45 6.25 -13.07 4.17
CA LYS A 45 5.92 -11.64 3.96
C LYS A 45 6.75 -10.97 2.86
N THR A 46 8.08 -11.07 2.94
CA THR A 46 8.98 -10.49 1.93
C THR A 46 8.74 -11.08 0.55
N ALA A 47 8.53 -12.40 0.47
CA ALA A 47 8.18 -13.07 -0.77
C ALA A 47 6.87 -12.55 -1.36
N LEU A 48 5.85 -12.39 -0.51
CA LEU A 48 4.53 -11.86 -0.88
C LEU A 48 4.65 -10.43 -1.44
N VAL A 49 5.37 -9.54 -0.74
CA VAL A 49 5.59 -8.15 -1.16
C VAL A 49 6.34 -8.09 -2.49
N VAL A 50 7.46 -8.81 -2.61
CA VAL A 50 8.26 -8.82 -3.84
C VAL A 50 7.47 -9.43 -4.99
N ARG A 51 6.68 -10.48 -4.76
CA ARG A 51 5.80 -11.09 -5.77
C ARG A 51 4.75 -10.11 -6.24
N PHE A 52 4.06 -9.42 -5.33
CA PHE A 52 3.07 -8.39 -5.65
C PHE A 52 3.67 -7.30 -6.54
N LEU A 53 4.81 -6.75 -6.12
CA LEU A 53 5.43 -5.64 -6.81
C LEU A 53 6.02 -6.07 -8.14
N THR A 54 6.82 -7.13 -8.18
CA THR A 54 7.66 -7.47 -9.35
C THR A 54 7.05 -8.51 -10.29
N LYS A 55 5.95 -9.17 -9.89
CA LYS A 55 5.37 -10.35 -10.55
C LYS A 55 6.27 -11.58 -10.57
N ARG A 56 7.43 -11.53 -9.91
CA ARG A 56 8.42 -12.61 -9.88
C ARG A 56 8.46 -13.24 -8.50
N PHE A 57 8.71 -14.55 -8.48
CA PHE A 57 9.04 -15.25 -7.25
C PHE A 57 10.55 -15.41 -7.18
N ILE A 58 11.13 -14.98 -6.06
CA ILE A 58 12.53 -15.23 -5.70
C ILE A 58 12.47 -16.16 -4.50
N GLY A 59 13.15 -17.31 -4.55
CA GLY A 59 13.13 -18.29 -3.47
C GLY A 59 14.03 -17.94 -2.29
N ASP A 60 15.09 -17.18 -2.56
CA ASP A 60 16.13 -16.87 -1.58
C ASP A 60 16.01 -15.42 -1.09
N TYR A 61 15.72 -15.27 0.21
CA TYR A 61 15.67 -13.97 0.88
C TYR A 61 16.60 -13.95 2.10
N GLU A 62 17.26 -12.81 2.29
CA GLU A 62 17.95 -12.50 3.54
C GLU A 62 16.94 -12.21 4.66
N ARG A 63 17.41 -12.23 5.91
CA ARG A 63 16.59 -11.87 7.07
C ARG A 63 16.05 -10.45 6.91
N ASN A 64 14.72 -10.33 6.85
CA ASN A 64 14.06 -9.02 6.72
C ASN A 64 14.28 -8.16 7.98
N ALA A 65 14.90 -6.98 7.80
CA ALA A 65 15.11 -5.97 8.83
C ALA A 65 14.06 -4.84 8.83
N GLY A 66 13.10 -4.86 7.90
CA GLY A 66 12.05 -3.86 7.78
C GLY A 66 12.25 -2.97 6.55
N ASN A 67 11.85 -3.46 5.36
CA ASN A 67 12.03 -2.73 4.11
C ASN A 67 10.76 -1.96 3.70
N LEU A 68 10.94 -0.73 3.24
CA LEU A 68 9.88 0.05 2.60
C LEU A 68 10.07 0.01 1.07
N TYR A 69 9.05 -0.44 0.37
CA TYR A 69 9.04 -0.48 -1.09
C TYR A 69 8.05 0.53 -1.64
N THR A 70 8.44 1.26 -2.68
CA THR A 70 7.54 2.19 -3.39
C THR A 70 7.40 1.78 -4.84
N ARG A 71 6.16 1.71 -5.35
CA ARG A 71 5.89 1.42 -6.76
C ARG A 71 4.64 2.11 -7.27
N GLN A 72 4.69 2.60 -8.51
CA GLN A 72 3.49 3.02 -9.23
C GLN A 72 2.81 1.79 -9.84
N VAL A 73 1.52 1.62 -9.57
CA VAL A 73 0.70 0.55 -10.16
C VAL A 73 -0.51 1.15 -10.87
N HIS A 74 -1.06 0.42 -11.83
CA HIS A 74 -2.29 0.81 -12.52
C HIS A 74 -3.42 -0.06 -11.97
N ILE A 75 -4.39 0.54 -11.29
CA ILE A 75 -5.55 -0.12 -10.69
C ILE A 75 -6.79 0.61 -11.18
N GLU A 76 -7.74 -0.13 -11.78
CA GLU A 76 -9.00 0.42 -12.32
C GLU A 76 -8.81 1.62 -13.29
N GLY A 77 -7.70 1.66 -14.02
CA GLY A 77 -7.37 2.73 -14.98
C GLY A 77 -6.72 3.97 -14.36
N GLU A 78 -6.61 4.05 -13.04
CA GLU A 78 -5.87 5.10 -12.34
C GLU A 78 -4.44 4.64 -12.01
N THR A 79 -3.47 5.56 -12.12
CA THR A 79 -2.10 5.33 -11.64
C THR A 79 -2.02 5.69 -10.16
N LEU A 80 -1.84 4.69 -9.30
CA LEU A 80 -1.71 4.85 -7.85
C LEU A 80 -0.25 4.61 -7.43
N ALA A 81 0.26 5.45 -6.54
CA ALA A 81 1.50 5.19 -5.84
C ALA A 81 1.20 4.27 -4.67
N ILE A 82 1.88 3.12 -4.58
CA ILE A 82 1.78 2.23 -3.42
C ILE A 82 3.11 2.23 -2.68
N GLN A 83 3.02 2.39 -1.36
CA GLN A 83 4.09 2.13 -0.41
C GLN A 83 3.76 0.87 0.39
N VAL A 84 4.66 -0.11 0.38
CA VAL A 84 4.49 -1.36 1.12
C VAL A 84 5.59 -1.49 2.16
N GLN A 85 5.21 -1.50 3.43
CA GLN A 85 6.09 -1.78 4.55
C GLN A 85 6.13 -3.29 4.81
N ASP A 86 7.24 -3.93 4.46
CA ASP A 86 7.52 -5.32 4.78
C ASP A 86 8.12 -5.40 6.19
N THR A 87 7.31 -5.71 7.21
CA THR A 87 7.78 -5.72 8.59
C THR A 87 8.64 -6.94 8.89
N PRO A 88 9.62 -6.84 9.83
CA PRO A 88 10.28 -8.02 10.37
C PRO A 88 9.25 -9.04 10.89
N GLY A 89 9.63 -10.32 10.85
CA GLY A 89 8.81 -11.38 11.40
C GLY A 89 8.72 -11.33 12.92
N ILE A 90 7.50 -11.43 13.43
CA ILE A 90 7.26 -11.52 14.87
C ILE A 90 7.65 -12.92 15.33
N GLN A 91 8.47 -13.00 16.38
CA GLN A 91 8.75 -14.27 17.04
C GLN A 91 7.58 -14.60 17.96
N VAL A 92 6.99 -15.79 17.77
CA VAL A 92 5.90 -16.26 18.62
C VAL A 92 6.52 -16.86 19.88
N HIS A 93 6.43 -16.13 21.00
CA HIS A 93 6.81 -16.62 22.31
C HIS A 93 5.56 -17.11 23.06
N GLU A 94 5.73 -18.02 24.02
CA GLU A 94 4.62 -18.59 24.81
C GLU A 94 3.86 -17.51 25.60
N ASN A 95 4.53 -16.41 25.93
CA ASN A 95 3.96 -15.30 26.70
C ASN A 95 3.12 -14.31 25.87
N GLY A 96 2.71 -14.68 24.66
CA GLY A 96 1.86 -13.87 23.78
C GLY A 96 2.64 -12.90 22.88
N LEU A 97 1.89 -11.99 22.24
CA LEU A 97 2.42 -10.95 21.36
C LEU A 97 3.40 -10.01 22.08
N SER A 98 4.68 -10.09 21.72
CA SER A 98 5.62 -9.00 21.97
C SER A 98 5.51 -7.96 20.84
N CYS A 99 4.53 -7.06 20.96
CA CYS A 99 4.39 -5.94 20.03
C CYS A 99 5.51 -4.93 20.28
N SER A 100 6.50 -4.89 19.39
CA SER A 100 7.53 -3.86 19.39
C SER A 100 6.94 -2.49 19.07
N GLU A 101 7.47 -1.42 19.66
CA GLU A 101 7.12 -0.05 19.28
C GLU A 101 7.35 0.21 17.77
N GLN A 102 8.26 -0.54 17.14
CA GLN A 102 8.43 -0.51 15.69
C GLN A 102 7.18 -0.99 14.96
N LEU A 103 6.58 -2.11 15.40
CA LEU A 103 5.34 -2.63 14.81
C LEU A 103 4.19 -1.65 14.97
N ASN A 104 4.07 -1.02 16.15
CA ASN A 104 3.07 0.02 16.40
C ASN A 104 3.18 1.18 15.40
N ARG A 105 4.42 1.64 15.14
CA ARG A 105 4.68 2.67 14.11
C ARG A 105 4.32 2.20 12.71
N CYS A 106 4.66 0.97 12.32
CA CYS A 106 4.28 0.42 11.02
C CYS A 106 2.76 0.43 10.82
N ILE A 107 2.02 -0.02 11.83
CA ILE A 107 0.56 -0.14 11.78
C ILE A 107 -0.09 1.24 11.74
N ARG A 108 0.30 2.18 12.62
CA ARG A 108 -0.25 3.55 12.64
C ARG A 108 0.04 4.35 11.36
N TRP A 109 1.13 4.03 10.66
CA TRP A 109 1.50 4.68 9.40
C TRP A 109 0.65 4.20 8.22
N ALA A 110 0.11 2.98 8.28
CA ALA A 110 -0.53 2.33 7.16
C ALA A 110 -1.98 2.79 6.98
N ASP A 111 -2.41 2.86 5.71
CA ASP A 111 -3.82 3.06 5.33
C ASP A 111 -4.57 1.71 5.22
N ALA A 112 -3.83 0.60 5.12
CA ALA A 112 -4.35 -0.76 5.11
C ALA A 112 -3.31 -1.77 5.64
N VAL A 113 -3.78 -2.91 6.16
CA VAL A 113 -2.91 -3.96 6.71
C VAL A 113 -3.16 -5.30 6.03
N VAL A 114 -2.08 -6.00 5.69
CA VAL A 114 -2.11 -7.41 5.28
C VAL A 114 -1.60 -8.24 6.46
N LEU A 115 -2.46 -9.07 7.03
CA LEU A 115 -2.08 -10.06 8.05
C LEU A 115 -1.75 -11.38 7.34
N VAL A 116 -0.55 -11.91 7.58
CA VAL A 116 -0.06 -13.11 6.89
C VAL A 116 0.26 -14.21 7.90
N PHE A 117 -0.32 -15.38 7.68
CA PHE A 117 0.12 -16.62 8.33
C PHE A 117 0.51 -17.66 7.27
N SER A 118 1.12 -18.75 7.70
CA SER A 118 1.44 -19.87 6.82
C SER A 118 0.57 -21.07 7.15
N ILE A 119 0.02 -21.73 6.14
CA ILE A 119 -0.76 -22.96 6.34
C ILE A 119 0.06 -24.10 6.94
N THR A 120 1.41 -24.00 6.91
CA THR A 120 2.35 -24.96 7.47
C THR A 120 2.79 -24.63 8.90
N ASP A 121 2.23 -23.60 9.53
CA ASP A 121 2.62 -23.15 10.87
C ASP A 121 1.38 -22.72 11.66
N HIS A 122 0.86 -23.62 12.50
CA HIS A 122 -0.31 -23.36 13.34
C HIS A 122 -0.11 -22.18 14.30
N LYS A 123 1.09 -21.99 14.86
CA LYS A 123 1.37 -20.87 15.77
C LYS A 123 1.26 -19.53 15.06
N SER A 124 1.63 -19.48 13.78
CA SER A 124 1.46 -18.27 12.97
C SER A 124 -0.02 -17.91 12.73
N TYR A 125 -0.90 -18.90 12.68
CA TYR A 125 -2.36 -18.72 12.55
C TYR A 125 -2.97 -18.21 13.86
N GLU A 126 -2.61 -18.79 15.01
CA GLU A 126 -3.09 -18.34 16.33
C GLU A 126 -2.73 -16.87 16.62
N LEU A 127 -1.60 -16.41 16.09
CA LEU A 127 -1.14 -15.03 16.23
C LEU A 127 -2.09 -14.00 15.57
N ILE A 128 -2.87 -14.40 14.55
CA ILE A 128 -3.65 -13.48 13.72
C ILE A 128 -4.74 -12.76 14.52
N SER A 129 -5.50 -13.47 15.36
CA SER A 129 -6.56 -12.86 16.18
C SER A 129 -6.00 -11.75 17.07
N GLN A 130 -4.86 -12.07 17.67
CA GLN A 130 -4.06 -11.21 18.53
C GLN A 130 -3.56 -9.96 17.77
N LEU A 131 -3.01 -10.14 16.56
CA LEU A 131 -2.56 -9.03 15.71
C LEU A 131 -3.72 -8.15 15.23
N HIS A 132 -4.84 -8.76 14.85
CA HIS A 132 -6.02 -8.03 14.42
C HIS A 132 -6.56 -7.15 15.54
N GLN A 133 -6.69 -7.69 16.77
CA GLN A 133 -7.09 -6.90 17.94
C GLN A 133 -6.13 -5.72 18.17
N HIS A 134 -4.83 -5.94 18.04
CA HIS A 134 -3.83 -4.90 18.17
C HIS A 134 -3.98 -3.79 17.10
N VAL A 135 -4.26 -4.16 15.85
CA VAL A 135 -4.54 -3.20 14.77
C VAL A 135 -5.75 -2.33 15.09
N GLN A 136 -6.83 -2.91 15.61
CA GLN A 136 -8.04 -2.19 16.00
C GLN A 136 -7.79 -1.24 17.19
N GLN A 137 -6.99 -1.66 18.17
CA GLN A 137 -6.62 -0.82 19.32
C GLN A 137 -5.81 0.42 18.91
N LEU A 138 -4.98 0.31 17.86
CA LEU A 138 -4.17 1.42 17.36
C LEU A 138 -4.97 2.43 16.51
N HIS A 139 -6.16 2.07 16.03
CA HIS A 139 -7.04 2.92 15.21
C HIS A 139 -8.45 3.06 15.79
N PRO A 140 -8.59 3.61 17.02
CA PRO A 140 -9.90 3.77 17.63
C PRO A 140 -10.80 4.67 16.77
N GLY A 141 -12.01 4.19 16.49
CA GLY A 141 -13.03 4.96 15.74
C GLY A 141 -12.84 5.01 14.22
N THR A 142 -11.79 4.40 13.66
CA THR A 142 -11.59 4.28 12.21
C THR A 142 -11.38 2.83 11.83
N ARG A 143 -12.19 2.30 10.91
CA ARG A 143 -11.99 0.94 10.39
C ARG A 143 -10.83 0.96 9.39
N LEU A 144 -9.67 0.47 9.81
CA LEU A 144 -8.56 0.21 8.91
C LEU A 144 -8.85 -1.05 8.07
N PRO A 145 -8.83 -0.98 6.73
CA PRO A 145 -8.94 -2.16 5.87
C PRO A 145 -7.88 -3.21 6.21
N VAL A 146 -8.34 -4.45 6.43
CA VAL A 146 -7.47 -5.60 6.72
C VAL A 146 -7.79 -6.73 5.75
N VAL A 147 -6.74 -7.35 5.21
CA VAL A 147 -6.83 -8.62 4.48
C VAL A 147 -6.04 -9.69 5.23
N LEU A 148 -6.66 -10.85 5.42
CA LEU A 148 -6.02 -12.05 5.94
C LEU A 148 -5.53 -12.91 4.78
N VAL A 149 -4.24 -13.26 4.81
CA VAL A 149 -3.57 -14.09 3.80
C VAL A 149 -3.05 -15.38 4.44
N ALA A 150 -3.55 -16.51 3.95
CA ALA A 150 -3.03 -17.84 4.25
C ALA A 150 -2.01 -18.24 3.18
N ASN A 151 -0.72 -18.12 3.49
CA ASN A 151 0.35 -18.38 2.53
C ASN A 151 0.85 -19.83 2.56
N LYS A 152 1.54 -20.22 1.48
CA LYS A 152 2.15 -21.53 1.21
C LYS A 152 1.13 -22.63 0.90
N ALA A 153 0.04 -22.27 0.23
CA ALA A 153 -1.02 -23.18 -0.18
C ALA A 153 -0.53 -24.37 -1.04
N ASP A 154 0.64 -24.23 -1.68
CA ASP A 154 1.35 -25.28 -2.42
C ASP A 154 1.88 -26.43 -1.54
N LEU A 155 2.08 -26.19 -0.24
CA LEU A 155 2.71 -27.15 0.69
C LEU A 155 1.68 -28.05 1.40
N LEU A 156 0.79 -28.70 0.64
CA LEU A 156 -0.29 -29.54 1.18
C LEU A 156 0.21 -30.72 2.05
N HIS A 157 1.38 -31.26 1.73
CA HIS A 157 1.99 -32.41 2.43
C HIS A 157 2.44 -32.10 3.87
N VAL A 158 2.62 -30.82 4.22
CA VAL A 158 3.01 -30.35 5.56
C VAL A 158 1.99 -29.34 6.11
N LYS A 159 0.77 -29.35 5.59
CA LYS A 159 -0.33 -28.49 6.05
C LYS A 159 -0.65 -28.77 7.52
N GLN A 160 -0.72 -27.70 8.32
CA GLN A 160 -1.12 -27.72 9.72
C GLN A 160 -2.44 -26.96 9.98
N VAL A 161 -2.80 -26.03 9.10
CA VAL A 161 -4.02 -25.21 9.22
C VAL A 161 -4.92 -25.49 8.02
N ASP A 162 -6.15 -25.91 8.27
CA ASP A 162 -7.12 -26.11 7.21
C ASP A 162 -7.61 -24.76 6.65
N PRO A 163 -7.76 -24.60 5.31
CA PRO A 163 -8.29 -23.37 4.71
C PRO A 163 -9.62 -22.91 5.30
N GLN A 164 -10.47 -23.84 5.74
CA GLN A 164 -11.75 -23.52 6.37
C GLN A 164 -11.57 -22.73 7.67
N LEU A 165 -10.53 -23.02 8.46
CA LEU A 165 -10.22 -22.28 9.68
C LEU A 165 -9.84 -20.83 9.37
N GLY A 166 -9.03 -20.61 8.32
CA GLY A 166 -8.67 -19.28 7.85
C GLY A 166 -9.88 -18.45 7.43
N LEU A 167 -10.81 -19.07 6.69
CA LEU A 167 -12.05 -18.43 6.25
C LEU A 167 -12.99 -18.09 7.42
N GLN A 168 -13.13 -19.02 8.38
CA GLN A 168 -13.92 -18.79 9.60
C GLN A 168 -13.33 -17.67 10.43
N LEU A 169 -12.00 -17.65 10.61
CA LEU A 169 -11.31 -16.59 11.33
C LEU A 169 -11.50 -15.23 10.66
N ALA A 170 -11.33 -15.14 9.34
CA ALA A 170 -11.57 -13.89 8.62
C ALA A 170 -13.01 -13.38 8.74
N SER A 171 -13.98 -14.30 8.69
CA SER A 171 -15.40 -13.96 8.90
C SER A 171 -15.65 -13.42 10.31
N MET A 172 -15.04 -14.04 11.33
CA MET A 172 -15.12 -13.59 12.73
C MET A 172 -14.49 -12.20 12.94
N LEU A 173 -13.36 -11.95 12.28
CA LEU A 173 -12.62 -10.67 12.38
C LEU A 173 -13.20 -9.57 11.48
N GLY A 174 -14.06 -9.93 10.51
CA GLY A 174 -14.66 -8.98 9.57
C GLY A 174 -13.67 -8.47 8.50
N CYS A 175 -12.76 -9.33 8.04
CA CYS A 175 -11.77 -9.02 7.01
C CYS A 175 -11.89 -9.96 5.79
N SER A 176 -11.34 -9.57 4.64
CA SER A 176 -11.31 -10.45 3.47
C SER A 176 -10.22 -11.52 3.62
N PHE A 177 -10.47 -12.71 3.09
CA PHE A 177 -9.56 -13.86 3.17
C PHE A 177 -9.04 -14.25 1.79
N TYR A 178 -7.74 -14.50 1.69
CA TYR A 178 -7.11 -15.08 0.50
C TYR A 178 -6.16 -16.20 0.91
N GLU A 179 -6.39 -17.39 0.38
CA GLU A 179 -5.41 -18.45 0.37
C GLU A 179 -4.50 -18.26 -0.85
N VAL A 180 -3.18 -18.27 -0.64
CA VAL A 180 -2.20 -17.97 -1.68
C VAL A 180 -1.03 -18.94 -1.65
N SER A 181 -0.54 -19.28 -2.84
CA SER A 181 0.81 -19.75 -3.03
C SER A 181 1.61 -18.64 -3.71
N VAL A 182 2.49 -17.98 -2.94
CA VAL A 182 3.36 -16.92 -3.47
C VAL A 182 4.30 -17.43 -4.57
N SER A 183 4.70 -18.71 -4.49
CA SER A 183 5.52 -19.39 -5.49
C SER A 183 4.76 -19.67 -6.78
N GLU A 184 3.52 -20.17 -6.69
CA GLU A 184 2.77 -20.66 -7.86
C GLU A 184 1.91 -19.58 -8.52
N ASN A 185 1.05 -18.87 -7.77
CA ASN A 185 0.00 -18.02 -8.36
C ASN A 185 0.17 -16.52 -8.03
N TYR A 186 0.56 -15.74 -9.05
CA TYR A 186 0.64 -14.28 -8.91
C TYR A 186 -0.74 -13.61 -8.77
N ASN A 187 -1.78 -14.16 -9.39
CA ASN A 187 -3.09 -13.49 -9.43
C ASN A 187 -3.73 -13.43 -8.06
N ASP A 188 -3.60 -14.49 -7.25
CA ASP A 188 -4.14 -14.51 -5.88
C ASP A 188 -3.44 -13.47 -5.00
N VAL A 189 -2.11 -13.34 -5.15
CA VAL A 189 -1.32 -12.28 -4.50
C VAL A 189 -1.78 -10.90 -4.96
N TYR A 190 -1.96 -10.69 -6.28
CA TYR A 190 -2.45 -9.41 -6.80
C TYR A 190 -3.84 -9.07 -6.24
N ASN A 191 -4.76 -10.03 -6.21
CA ASN A 191 -6.13 -9.83 -5.74
C ASN A 191 -6.17 -9.42 -4.27
N ALA A 192 -5.34 -10.05 -3.42
CA ALA A 192 -5.24 -9.73 -2.00
C ALA A 192 -4.81 -8.28 -1.73
N PHE A 193 -3.87 -7.73 -2.53
CA PHE A 193 -3.47 -6.32 -2.41
C PHE A 193 -4.43 -5.37 -3.13
N HIS A 194 -5.02 -5.81 -4.24
CA HIS A 194 -5.94 -5.02 -5.04
C HIS A 194 -7.21 -4.63 -4.27
N VAL A 195 -7.78 -5.56 -3.49
CA VAL A 195 -8.97 -5.26 -2.67
C VAL A 195 -8.67 -4.16 -1.66
N LEU A 196 -7.49 -4.17 -1.02
CA LEU A 196 -7.08 -3.10 -0.10
C LEU A 196 -6.93 -1.76 -0.82
N CYS A 197 -6.28 -1.74 -1.98
CA CYS A 197 -6.11 -0.52 -2.76
C CYS A 197 -7.46 0.09 -3.16
N LYS A 198 -8.44 -0.75 -3.48
CA LYS A 198 -9.81 -0.34 -3.82
C LYS A 198 -10.58 0.18 -2.61
N GLU A 199 -10.39 -0.41 -1.43
CA GLU A 199 -11.04 0.04 -0.20
C GLU A 199 -10.46 1.35 0.32
N VAL A 200 -9.14 1.53 0.22
CA VAL A 200 -8.45 2.76 0.64
C VAL A 200 -8.68 3.90 -0.34
N SER A 201 -8.78 3.63 -1.64
CA SER A 201 -9.05 4.69 -2.62
C SER A 201 -10.51 5.14 -2.49
N PRO A 202 -10.79 6.40 -2.11
CA PRO A 202 -12.17 6.88 -2.02
C PRO A 202 -12.82 6.77 -3.39
N LYS A 203 -13.90 5.97 -3.49
CA LYS A 203 -14.77 5.90 -4.66
C LYS A 203 -15.16 7.32 -5.00
N GLN A 204 -14.73 7.82 -6.17
CA GLN A 204 -15.44 8.92 -6.80
C GLN A 204 -16.86 8.39 -7.01
N GLN A 205 -17.82 8.81 -6.18
CA GLN A 205 -19.22 8.50 -6.46
C GLN A 205 -19.50 8.99 -7.89
N PRO A 206 -20.00 8.13 -8.80
CA PRO A 206 -20.65 8.67 -9.99
C PRO A 206 -21.91 9.37 -9.49
N SER A 207 -21.90 10.70 -9.44
CA SER A 207 -23.09 11.49 -9.17
C SER A 207 -24.06 11.37 -10.34
N SER A 208 -24.83 10.29 -10.37
CA SER A 208 -25.98 10.10 -11.26
C SER A 208 -27.28 10.27 -10.48
N THR A 209 -27.70 11.52 -10.31
CA THR A 209 -29.10 11.99 -10.30
C THR A 209 -29.10 13.52 -10.35
N PRO A 210 -29.73 14.17 -11.34
CA PRO A 210 -29.79 15.62 -11.41
C PRO A 210 -31.02 16.11 -10.64
N GLU A 211 -30.89 16.47 -9.36
CA GLU A 211 -31.96 17.21 -8.67
C GLU A 211 -31.44 18.46 -7.94
N LYS A 212 -31.86 19.59 -8.52
CA LYS A 212 -31.94 20.97 -8.02
C LYS A 212 -31.64 21.16 -6.52
N ARG A 213 -30.46 21.70 -6.20
CA ARG A 213 -30.31 22.66 -5.10
C ARG A 213 -29.33 23.76 -5.47
N ARG A 214 -29.81 24.99 -5.33
CA ARG A 214 -29.15 26.27 -5.63
C ARG A 214 -28.09 26.58 -4.56
N THR A 215 -27.13 27.43 -4.97
CA THR A 215 -26.08 28.17 -4.21
C THR A 215 -24.81 27.37 -3.90
N SER A 216 -23.58 27.78 -4.23
CA SER A 216 -23.00 29.01 -4.78
C SER A 216 -21.85 28.66 -5.75
N LEU A 217 -21.79 29.34 -6.90
CA LEU A 217 -20.82 29.13 -7.97
C LEU A 217 -19.53 29.90 -7.67
N ILE A 218 -18.44 29.21 -7.31
CA ILE A 218 -17.07 29.73 -7.52
C ILE A 218 -16.67 29.29 -8.94
N PRO A 219 -16.46 30.20 -9.91
CA PRO A 219 -16.13 29.81 -11.27
C PRO A 219 -14.73 29.19 -11.31
N ARG A 220 -14.62 27.94 -11.82
CA ARG A 220 -13.32 27.38 -12.22
C ARG A 220 -12.72 28.28 -13.33
N PRO A 221 -11.44 28.66 -13.25
CA PRO A 221 -10.80 29.46 -14.28
C PRO A 221 -10.79 28.67 -15.59
N LYS A 222 -11.24 29.32 -16.68
CA LYS A 222 -11.16 28.76 -18.04
C LYS A 222 -9.68 28.64 -18.43
N SER A 223 -9.28 27.48 -18.92
CA SER A 223 -7.95 27.26 -19.49
C SER A 223 -7.67 28.29 -20.59
N PRO A 224 -6.51 28.98 -20.59
CA PRO A 224 -6.22 30.01 -21.57
C PRO A 224 -6.24 29.45 -22.99
N ASN A 225 -6.81 30.20 -23.94
CA ASN A 225 -6.75 29.87 -25.36
C ASN A 225 -5.28 29.80 -25.81
N MET A 226 -4.88 28.65 -26.37
CA MET A 226 -3.51 28.37 -26.82
C MET A 226 -3.00 29.39 -27.84
N GLN A 227 -3.91 29.96 -28.65
CA GLN A 227 -3.56 30.96 -29.65
C GLN A 227 -3.17 32.29 -29.00
N ASP A 228 -3.88 32.72 -27.95
CA ASP A 228 -3.55 33.93 -27.19
C ASP A 228 -2.27 33.76 -26.38
N LEU A 229 -2.04 32.57 -25.82
CA LEU A 229 -0.80 32.27 -25.11
C LEU A 229 0.40 32.30 -26.06
N LYS A 230 0.29 31.70 -27.26
CA LYS A 230 1.32 31.78 -28.30
C LYS A 230 1.57 33.23 -28.74
N ARG A 231 0.53 34.06 -28.88
CA ARG A 231 0.66 35.49 -29.22
C ARG A 231 1.41 36.26 -28.13
N ARG A 232 1.03 36.07 -26.87
CA ARG A 232 1.68 36.73 -25.72
C ARG A 232 3.13 36.28 -25.55
N PHE A 233 3.42 34.98 -25.73
CA PHE A 233 4.80 34.48 -25.67
C PHE A 233 5.66 35.08 -26.79
N LYS A 234 5.13 35.18 -28.01
CA LYS A 234 5.84 35.81 -29.14
C LYS A 234 6.11 37.31 -28.89
N GLN A 235 5.14 38.04 -28.32
CA GLN A 235 5.32 39.46 -27.98
C GLN A 235 6.34 39.67 -26.85
N ALA A 236 6.34 38.81 -25.83
CA ALA A 236 7.29 38.89 -24.72
C ALA A 236 8.74 38.60 -25.17
N LEU A 237 8.92 37.67 -26.11
CA LEU A 237 10.25 37.40 -26.70
C LEU A 237 10.72 38.53 -27.61
N SER A 238 9.81 39.18 -28.37
CA SER A 238 10.19 40.33 -29.22
C SER A 238 10.51 41.60 -28.43
N ALA A 239 9.90 41.80 -27.25
CA ALA A 239 10.18 42.97 -26.40
C ALA A 239 11.58 42.94 -25.77
N LYS A 240 12.15 41.73 -25.58
CA LYS A 240 13.50 41.55 -25.00
C LYS A 240 14.65 41.75 -26.00
N VAL A 241 14.36 42.00 -27.27
CA VAL A 241 15.37 42.26 -28.31
C VAL A 241 15.54 43.76 -28.59
N ARG A 242 14.66 44.65 -28.09
CA ARG A 242 14.70 46.09 -28.40
C ARG A 242 15.36 46.99 -27.34
N THR A 243 15.95 46.42 -26.29
CA THR A 243 16.55 47.22 -25.20
C THR A 243 18.09 47.24 -25.23
N VAL A 244 18.71 46.78 -26.31
CA VAL A 244 20.18 46.79 -26.48
C VAL A 244 20.55 47.56 -27.74
N THR A 245 20.32 48.88 -27.72
CA THR A 245 21.00 49.90 -28.56
C THR A 245 20.39 51.26 -28.21
N SER A 246 20.92 51.90 -27.18
CA SER A 246 20.83 53.36 -27.03
C SER A 246 22.19 53.85 -26.55
N VAL A 247 23.06 54.17 -27.50
CA VAL A 247 24.10 55.21 -27.41
C VAL A 247 24.16 55.84 -28.80
#